data_AF-A0A1H2R3S4-F1
#
_entry.id   AF-A0A1H2R3S4-F1
#
_cell.length_a   1.000
_cell.length_b   1.000
_cell.length_c   1.000
_cell.angle_alpha   90.00
_cell.angle_beta   90.00
_cell.angle_gamma   90.00
#
_symmetry.space_group_name_H-M   'P 1'
#
loop_
_entity.id
_entity.type
_entity.pdbx_description
1 polymer ?
#
loop_
_entity_poly.entity_id
_entity_poly.type
_entity_poly.pdbx_seq_one_letter_code
_entity_poly.pdbx_strand_id
1 'polypeptide(L)'
;MKFDISHEGRTTLSTTREDAVALGYPEQAIADAERGVRKEAVKAECRRRIYSAASAETQMNMATAGAVISAKETNARTEDEASILSGLDDAIGWVAQMRSRVTELADDATLDIHDDANWPPLPDRARDVVAKF
;
A
#
# COMPACT_ATOMS: atom_id res chain seq x y z
N MET A 1 0.54 -20.17 -9.57
CA MET A 1 -0.14 -19.44 -8.48
C MET A 1 -1.17 -20.36 -7.86
N LYS A 2 -1.33 -20.34 -6.54
CA LYS A 2 -2.43 -21.05 -5.85
C LYS A 2 -3.46 -20.04 -5.38
N PHE A 3 -4.74 -20.41 -5.40
CA PHE A 3 -5.84 -19.56 -4.94
C PHE A 3 -6.94 -20.40 -4.31
N ASP A 4 -7.76 -19.76 -3.48
CA ASP A 4 -9.00 -20.32 -2.97
C ASP A 4 -10.15 -19.88 -3.88
N ILE A 5 -11.07 -20.78 -4.20
CA ILE A 5 -12.21 -20.49 -5.08
C ILE A 5 -13.51 -21.01 -4.46
N SER A 6 -14.51 -20.13 -4.40
CA SER A 6 -15.87 -20.44 -3.95
C SER A 6 -16.86 -20.10 -5.06
N HIS A 7 -17.64 -21.08 -5.50
CA HIS A 7 -18.69 -20.89 -6.52
C HIS A 7 -19.86 -21.81 -6.22
N GLU A 8 -21.09 -21.28 -6.23
CA GLU A 8 -22.34 -22.02 -5.99
C GLU A 8 -22.31 -22.92 -4.74
N GLY A 9 -21.76 -22.42 -3.64
CA GLY A 9 -21.69 -23.15 -2.36
C GLY A 9 -20.59 -24.21 -2.28
N ARG A 10 -19.78 -24.40 -3.33
CA ARG A 10 -18.58 -25.25 -3.32
C ARG A 10 -17.33 -24.41 -3.15
N THR A 11 -16.54 -24.71 -2.12
CA THR A 11 -15.22 -24.10 -1.89
C THR A 11 -14.11 -25.12 -2.10
N THR A 12 -13.08 -24.74 -2.86
CA THR A 12 -11.82 -25.48 -2.97
C THR A 12 -10.69 -24.56 -2.53
N LEU A 13 -9.86 -25.05 -1.61
CA LEU A 13 -8.74 -24.30 -1.04
C LEU A 13 -7.43 -24.66 -1.74
N SER A 14 -6.55 -23.67 -1.91
CA SER A 14 -5.18 -23.82 -2.40
C SER A 14 -5.06 -24.59 -3.73
N THR A 15 -5.96 -24.31 -4.67
CA THR A 15 -6.02 -24.96 -5.98
C THR A 15 -5.21 -24.19 -7.03
N THR A 16 -4.88 -24.85 -8.15
CA THR A 16 -4.29 -24.22 -9.33
C THR A 16 -5.37 -23.95 -10.39
N ARG A 17 -5.09 -23.14 -11.42
CA ARG A 17 -6.01 -22.97 -12.55
C ARG A 17 -6.33 -24.32 -13.21
N GLU A 18 -5.32 -25.14 -13.46
CA GLU A 18 -5.48 -26.44 -14.12
C GLU A 18 -6.41 -27.36 -13.32
N ASP A 19 -6.18 -27.46 -12.01
CA ASP A 19 -7.04 -28.23 -11.10
C ASP A 19 -8.46 -27.66 -11.05
N ALA A 20 -8.61 -26.33 -10.98
CA ALA A 20 -9.92 -25.69 -10.94
C ALA A 20 -10.73 -25.95 -12.23
N VAL A 21 -10.08 -25.89 -13.40
CA VAL A 21 -10.68 -26.28 -14.68
C VAL A 21 -11.09 -27.75 -14.66
N ALA A 22 -10.21 -28.64 -14.21
CA ALA A 22 -10.50 -30.07 -14.10
C ALA A 22 -11.66 -30.38 -13.13
N LEU A 23 -11.82 -29.58 -12.08
CA LEU A 23 -12.90 -29.66 -11.09
C LEU A 23 -14.22 -29.06 -11.58
N GLY A 24 -14.25 -28.48 -12.79
CA GLY A 24 -15.43 -27.93 -13.45
C GLY A 24 -15.80 -26.51 -13.04
N TYR A 25 -14.88 -25.73 -12.45
CA TYR A 25 -15.16 -24.33 -12.15
C TYR A 25 -15.26 -23.49 -13.45
N PRO A 26 -16.21 -22.54 -13.55
CA PRO A 26 -16.29 -21.64 -14.70
C PRO A 26 -15.06 -20.74 -14.82
N GLU A 27 -14.63 -20.42 -16.04
CA GLU A 27 -13.46 -19.56 -16.29
C GLU A 27 -13.59 -18.21 -15.59
N GLN A 28 -14.79 -17.62 -15.54
CA GLN A 28 -15.01 -16.36 -14.84
C GLN A 28 -14.74 -16.48 -13.33
N ALA A 29 -15.18 -17.56 -12.69
CA ALA A 29 -14.95 -17.78 -11.26
C ALA A 29 -13.46 -17.99 -10.96
N ILE A 30 -12.74 -18.68 -11.85
CA ILE A 30 -11.30 -18.86 -11.78
C ILE A 30 -10.61 -17.50 -11.92
N ALA A 31 -10.91 -16.74 -12.97
CA ALA A 31 -10.34 -15.43 -13.20
C ALA A 31 -10.60 -14.47 -12.03
N ASP A 32 -11.78 -14.50 -11.43
CA ASP A 32 -12.13 -13.68 -10.26
C ASP A 32 -11.30 -14.04 -9.02
N ALA A 33 -11.14 -15.34 -8.75
CA ALA A 33 -10.32 -15.82 -7.63
C ALA A 33 -8.84 -15.42 -7.80
N GLU A 34 -8.31 -15.53 -9.01
CA GLU A 34 -6.95 -15.12 -9.33
C GLU A 34 -6.72 -13.61 -9.20
N ARG A 35 -7.67 -12.79 -9.69
CA ARG A 35 -7.63 -11.33 -9.47
C ARG A 35 -7.67 -11.00 -7.98
N GLY A 36 -8.40 -11.78 -7.19
CA GLY A 36 -8.39 -11.70 -5.72
C GLY A 36 -6.99 -11.90 -5.13
N VAL A 37 -6.30 -12.98 -5.51
CA VAL A 37 -4.92 -13.25 -5.03
C VAL A 37 -3.96 -12.15 -5.44
N ARG A 38 -4.02 -11.70 -6.70
CA ARG A 38 -3.20 -10.60 -7.21
C ARG A 38 -3.42 -9.33 -6.40
N LYS A 39 -4.67 -8.94 -6.15
CA LYS A 39 -5.03 -7.75 -5.39
C LYS A 39 -4.46 -7.79 -3.96
N GLU A 40 -4.54 -8.93 -3.28
CA GLU A 40 -3.98 -9.06 -1.93
C GLU A 40 -2.44 -9.03 -1.94
N ALA A 41 -1.78 -9.61 -2.94
CA ALA A 41 -0.33 -9.51 -3.11
C ALA A 41 0.12 -8.05 -3.29
N VAL A 42 -0.56 -7.29 -4.15
CA VAL A 42 -0.27 -5.87 -4.40
C VAL A 42 -0.47 -5.04 -3.11
N LYS A 43 -1.55 -5.28 -2.35
CA LYS A 43 -1.79 -4.61 -1.06
C LYS A 43 -0.70 -4.93 -0.04
N ALA A 44 -0.27 -6.19 0.05
CA ALA A 44 0.79 -6.59 0.95
C ALA A 44 2.11 -5.89 0.61
N GLU A 45 2.44 -5.79 -0.67
CA GLU A 45 3.63 -5.10 -1.15
C GLU A 45 3.57 -3.58 -0.91
N CYS A 46 2.43 -2.94 -1.17
CA CYS A 46 2.19 -1.53 -0.83
C CYS A 46 2.46 -1.28 0.66
N ARG A 47 1.92 -2.14 1.54
CA ARG A 47 2.12 -2.06 2.99
C ARG A 47 3.58 -2.25 3.37
N ARG A 48 4.27 -3.24 2.79
CA ARG A 48 5.70 -3.49 3.02
C ARG A 48 6.53 -2.26 2.66
N ARG A 49 6.26 -1.64 1.51
CA ARG A 49 6.97 -0.44 1.03
C ARG A 49 6.76 0.76 1.96
N ILE A 50 5.53 1.01 2.41
CA ILE A 50 5.23 2.08 3.39
C ILE A 50 6.00 1.85 4.70
N TYR A 51 5.98 0.62 5.25
CA TYR A 51 6.71 0.32 6.49
C TYR A 51 8.23 0.30 6.33
N SER A 52 8.73 0.01 5.13
CA SER A 52 10.14 0.13 4.81
C SER A 52 10.60 1.58 4.75
N ALA A 53 9.71 2.52 4.38
CA ALA A 53 10.01 3.94 4.39
C ALA A 53 9.95 4.50 5.81
N ALA A 54 8.92 4.17 6.59
CA ALA A 54 8.79 4.59 7.97
C ALA A 54 8.19 3.45 8.81
N SER A 55 8.89 3.05 9.87
CA SER A 55 8.39 2.03 10.79
C SER A 55 7.09 2.46 11.47
N ALA A 56 6.36 1.53 12.08
CA ALA A 56 5.15 1.88 12.84
C ALA A 56 5.47 2.85 13.99
N GLU A 57 6.62 2.70 14.65
CA GLU A 57 7.09 3.60 15.70
C GLU A 57 7.41 5.00 15.13
N THR A 58 8.15 5.06 14.03
CA THR A 58 8.45 6.31 13.30
C THR A 58 7.16 7.04 12.91
N GLN A 59 6.18 6.32 12.36
CA GLN A 59 4.87 6.88 11.99
C GLN A 59 4.12 7.45 13.20
N MET A 60 4.17 6.78 14.36
CA MET A 60 3.54 7.24 15.58
C MET A 60 4.23 8.51 16.14
N ASN A 61 5.56 8.55 16.11
CA ASN A 61 6.35 9.70 16.54
C ASN A 61 6.08 10.93 15.64
N MET A 62 6.07 10.71 14.32
CA MET A 62 5.69 11.70 13.31
C MET A 62 4.29 12.27 13.55
N ALA A 63 3.29 11.42 13.76
CA ALA A 63 1.92 11.84 14.03
C ALA A 63 1.81 12.65 15.34
N THR A 64 2.52 12.22 16.38
CA THR A 64 2.55 12.90 17.68
C THR A 64 3.19 14.28 17.57
N ALA A 65 4.33 14.39 16.88
CA ALA A 65 4.98 15.67 16.62
C ALA A 65 4.07 16.60 15.80
N GLY A 66 3.44 16.07 14.75
CA GLY A 66 2.46 16.81 13.95
C GLY A 66 1.31 17.37 14.77
N ALA A 67 0.76 16.59 15.71
CA ALA A 67 -0.29 17.04 16.61
C ALA A 67 0.18 18.15 17.56
N VAL A 68 1.34 17.99 18.19
CA VAL A 68 1.92 18.99 19.11
C VAL A 68 2.21 20.32 18.40
N ILE A 69 2.77 20.25 17.18
CA ILE A 69 3.07 21.45 16.39
C ILE A 69 1.79 22.12 15.89
N SER A 70 0.81 21.33 15.42
CA SER A 70 -0.45 21.86 14.89
C SER A 70 -1.30 22.55 15.97
N ALA A 71 -1.13 22.19 17.25
CA ALA A 71 -1.79 22.84 18.37
C ALA A 71 -1.28 24.28 18.63
N LYS A 72 -0.15 24.68 18.04
CA LYS A 72 0.37 26.05 18.13
C LYS A 72 -0.30 26.94 17.09
N GLU A 73 -0.48 28.21 17.45
CA GLU A 73 -0.78 29.27 16.48
C GLU A 73 0.29 29.33 15.40
N THR A 74 -0.11 29.62 14.16
CA THR A 74 0.82 29.58 13.01
C THR A 74 2.01 30.53 13.19
N ASN A 75 1.79 31.71 13.77
CA ASN A 75 2.85 32.69 14.06
C ASN A 75 3.76 32.32 15.25
N ALA A 76 3.41 31.29 16.01
CA ALA A 76 4.19 30.79 17.14
C ALA A 76 5.02 29.54 16.77
N ARG A 77 4.91 29.04 15.54
CA ARG A 77 5.69 27.90 15.05
C ARG A 77 7.07 28.35 14.61
N THR A 78 8.08 27.52 14.91
CA THR A 78 9.42 27.72 14.35
C THR A 78 9.46 27.31 12.88
N GLU A 79 10.52 27.71 12.16
CA GLU A 79 10.74 27.29 10.78
C GLU A 79 10.90 25.76 10.67
N ASP A 80 11.61 25.13 11.61
CA ASP A 80 11.76 23.67 11.67
C ASP A 80 10.40 22.98 11.87
N GLU A 81 9.54 23.53 12.72
CA GLU A 81 8.19 23.03 12.95
C GLU A 81 7.30 23.13 11.71
N ALA A 82 7.37 24.26 10.99
CA ALA A 82 6.69 24.40 9.71
C ALA A 82 7.22 23.41 8.65
N SER A 83 8.52 23.14 8.66
CA SER A 83 9.14 22.13 7.79
C SER A 83 8.67 20.72 8.13
N ILE A 84 8.55 20.36 9.40
CA ILE A 84 8.01 19.06 9.84
C ILE A 84 6.57 18.89 9.35
N LEU A 85 5.70 19.89 9.55
CA LEU A 85 4.31 19.81 9.07
C LEU A 85 4.22 19.62 7.55
N SER A 86 5.08 20.31 6.80
CA SER A 86 5.09 20.16 5.35
C SER A 86 5.60 18.79 4.89
N GLY A 87 6.63 18.25 5.55
CA GLY A 87 7.10 16.89 5.28
C GLY A 87 6.07 15.82 5.64
N LEU A 88 5.27 16.04 6.70
CA LEU A 88 4.14 15.19 7.07
C LEU A 88 3.04 15.20 6.00
N ASP A 89 2.73 16.37 5.45
CA ASP A 89 1.75 16.50 4.36
C ASP A 89 2.21 15.71 3.12
N ASP A 90 3.48 15.85 2.72
CA ASP A 90 4.06 15.09 1.62
C ASP A 90 4.04 13.57 1.89
N ALA A 91 4.32 13.14 3.13
CA ALA A 91 4.27 11.73 3.51
C ALA A 91 2.84 11.17 3.43
N ILE A 92 1.84 11.91 3.92
CA ILE A 92 0.43 11.53 3.83
C ILE A 92 -0.02 11.46 2.36
N GLY A 93 0.35 12.47 1.57
CA GLY A 93 0.08 12.51 0.13
C GLY A 93 0.69 11.32 -0.61
N TRP A 94 1.93 10.96 -0.28
CA TRP A 94 2.59 9.79 -0.85
C TRP A 94 1.88 8.47 -0.46
N VAL A 95 1.48 8.30 0.80
CA VAL A 95 0.71 7.12 1.24
C VAL A 95 -0.62 7.01 0.48
N ALA A 96 -1.29 8.14 0.22
CA ALA A 96 -2.52 8.16 -0.59
C ALA A 96 -2.25 7.72 -2.04
N GLN A 97 -1.19 8.21 -2.67
CA GLN A 97 -0.77 7.80 -4.02
C GLN A 97 -0.41 6.31 -4.08
N MET A 98 0.35 5.81 -3.10
CA MET A 98 0.70 4.39 -2.97
C MET A 98 -0.55 3.50 -2.91
N ARG A 99 -1.57 3.92 -2.14
CA ARG A 99 -2.84 3.19 -2.04
C ARG A 99 -3.68 3.28 -3.30
N SER A 100 -3.67 4.42 -4.01
CA SER A 100 -4.33 4.55 -5.31
C SER A 100 -3.72 3.60 -6.35
N ARG A 101 -2.38 3.52 -6.38
CA ARG A 101 -1.63 2.68 -7.30
C ARG A 101 -1.92 1.18 -7.16
N VAL A 102 -2.39 0.74 -5.99
CA VAL A 102 -2.79 -0.67 -5.77
C VAL A 102 -3.86 -1.12 -6.76
N THR A 103 -4.84 -0.28 -7.07
CA THR A 103 -5.91 -0.66 -8.01
C THR A 103 -5.36 -0.90 -9.41
N GLU A 104 -4.56 0.04 -9.90
CA GLU A 104 -3.94 -0.05 -11.23
C GLU A 104 -3.04 -1.28 -11.37
N LEU A 105 -2.21 -1.57 -10.36
CA LEU A 105 -1.33 -2.75 -10.35
C LEU A 105 -2.08 -4.07 -10.15
N ALA A 106 -3.24 -4.04 -9.47
CA ALA A 106 -4.08 -5.21 -9.32
C ALA A 106 -4.78 -5.60 -10.63
N ASP A 107 -5.16 -4.60 -11.42
CA ASP A 107 -5.87 -4.79 -12.69
C ASP A 107 -4.92 -5.13 -13.86
N ASP A 108 -3.62 -4.84 -13.72
CA ASP A 108 -2.60 -5.20 -14.71
C ASP A 108 -1.59 -6.24 -14.15
N ALA A 109 -1.75 -7.48 -14.61
CA ALA A 109 -0.87 -8.59 -14.23
C ALA A 109 0.51 -8.55 -14.92
N THR A 110 0.70 -7.68 -15.92
CA THR A 110 1.99 -7.55 -16.63
C THR A 110 2.99 -6.67 -15.87
N LEU A 111 2.51 -5.84 -14.94
CA LEU A 111 3.34 -4.99 -14.12
C LEU A 111 3.92 -5.77 -12.94
N ASP A 112 5.25 -5.78 -12.81
CA ASP A 112 5.91 -6.37 -11.65
C ASP A 112 5.69 -5.49 -10.41
N ILE A 113 5.04 -6.05 -9.39
CA ILE A 113 4.79 -5.33 -8.12
C ILE A 113 6.07 -5.16 -7.30
N HIS A 114 7.11 -5.93 -7.60
CA HIS A 114 8.41 -5.82 -6.92
C HIS A 114 9.34 -4.79 -7.59
N ASP A 115 9.02 -4.33 -8.80
CA ASP A 115 9.75 -3.26 -9.47
C ASP A 115 9.40 -1.88 -8.88
N ASP A 116 10.41 -1.16 -8.42
CA ASP A 116 10.27 0.18 -7.85
C ASP A 116 9.72 1.19 -8.86
N ALA A 117 9.99 1.01 -10.17
CA ALA A 117 9.47 1.88 -11.23
C ALA A 117 7.94 1.88 -11.31
N ASN A 118 7.29 0.85 -10.77
CA ASN A 118 5.83 0.72 -10.76
C ASN A 118 5.16 1.45 -9.58
N TRP A 119 5.93 2.05 -8.66
CA TRP A 119 5.41 2.73 -7.48
C TRP A 119 5.76 4.22 -7.46
N PRO A 120 4.92 5.07 -6.85
CA PRO A 120 5.26 6.48 -6.62
C PRO A 120 6.57 6.62 -5.83
N PRO A 121 7.51 7.47 -6.28
CA PRO A 121 8.74 7.72 -5.53
C PRO A 121 8.41 8.43 -4.20
N LEU A 122 9.16 8.08 -3.14
CA LEU A 122 9.07 8.78 -1.85
C LEU A 122 9.58 10.22 -2.02
N PRO A 123 8.76 11.27 -1.73
CA PRO A 123 9.19 12.66 -1.82
C PRO A 123 10.35 12.97 -0.86
N ASP A 124 11.25 13.85 -1.25
CA ASP A 124 12.44 14.20 -0.45
C ASP A 124 12.06 14.78 0.91
N ARG A 125 11.07 15.69 0.98
CA ARG A 125 10.64 16.27 2.27
C ARG A 125 9.98 15.24 3.19
N ALA A 126 9.30 14.24 2.62
CA ALA A 126 8.77 13.11 3.38
C ALA A 126 9.92 12.25 3.94
N ARG A 127 10.96 11.99 3.14
CA ARG A 127 12.18 11.30 3.58
C ARG A 127 12.92 12.08 4.68
N ASP A 128 13.02 13.39 4.55
CA ASP A 128 13.69 14.26 5.51
C ASP A 128 12.98 14.29 6.86
N VAL A 129 11.64 14.34 6.87
CA VAL A 129 10.89 14.28 8.13
C VAL A 129 10.97 12.89 8.76
N VAL A 130 10.95 11.81 7.97
CA VAL A 130 11.15 10.44 8.47
C VAL A 130 12.51 10.31 9.14
N ALA A 131 13.58 10.88 8.57
CA ALA A 131 14.92 10.81 9.13
C ALA A 131 15.09 11.57 10.46
N LYS A 132 14.12 12.39 10.87
CA LYS A 132 14.09 13.06 12.18
C LYS A 132 13.54 12.17 13.31
N PHE A 133 12.96 11.01 13.00
CA PHE A 133 12.27 10.13 13.95
C PHE A 133 12.73 8.67 13.84
#